data_AF-A0A1A8P8V0-F1
#
_entry.id   AF-A0A1A8P8V0-F1
#
_cell.length_a   1.000
_cell.length_b   1.000
_cell.length_c   1.000
_cell.angle_alpha   90.00
_cell.angle_beta   90.00
_cell.angle_gamma   90.00
#
_symmetry.space_group_name_H-M   'P 1'
#
loop_
_entity.id
_entity.type
_entity.pdbx_description
1 polymer ?
#
loop_
_entity_poly.entity_id
_entity_poly.type
_entity_poly.pdbx_seq_one_letter_code
_entity_poly.pdbx_strand_id
1 'polypeptide(L)'
;MFWTSAAQRGSLGLHRCWSHKRLTAPRCPLITLRSFCSGSVPETSPTHNESPLQRWSLSVSPFTTVRAQLGCSITVHPLDPHAYPEADRAFITVLRSDGDQNVALGQLQVHYDDRSKVLMISAEKVNSDVTIKMDAPVKSNIFITAEGKGNVQVKRMECNICKVQTQQGNCLLHSIKSHQVEVQAHGGHVTGVGTIHGNVNISTRGHGVVNVKKLQGTTMNVSTEHGLLKVRAIYAESSCVSSSSGRVELGHVH
;
A
#
# COMPACT_ATOMS: atom_id res chain seq x y z
N MET A 1 7.23 59.76 -7.31
CA MET A 1 6.73 60.83 -6.43
C MET A 1 6.35 60.18 -5.11
N PHE A 2 6.99 60.63 -4.04
CA PHE A 2 6.76 60.19 -2.67
C PHE A 2 5.36 60.62 -2.20
N TRP A 3 4.74 59.85 -1.31
CA TRP A 3 4.17 60.39 -0.07
C TRP A 3 3.97 59.28 0.97
N THR A 4 4.68 59.46 2.07
CA THR A 4 4.51 58.85 3.39
C THR A 4 3.43 59.60 4.17
N SER A 5 2.72 58.91 5.06
CA SER A 5 2.19 59.54 6.29
C SER A 5 2.15 58.52 7.42
N ALA A 6 2.69 58.96 8.56
CA ALA A 6 2.76 58.28 9.84
C ALA A 6 2.10 59.16 10.91
N ALA A 7 1.39 58.57 11.87
CA ALA A 7 1.18 59.04 13.25
C ALA A 7 0.42 57.92 14.02
N GLN A 8 0.95 57.29 15.09
CA GLN A 8 1.02 57.76 16.50
C GLN A 8 -0.37 58.15 17.07
N ARG A 9 -0.81 57.85 18.30
CA ARG A 9 -0.35 57.18 19.54
C ARG A 9 -1.58 57.21 20.46
N GLY A 10 -1.77 56.27 21.40
CA GLY A 10 -2.74 56.47 22.49
C GLY A 10 -3.04 55.22 23.31
N SER A 11 -2.61 55.23 24.57
CA SER A 11 -2.53 54.15 25.55
C SER A 11 -3.64 54.16 26.60
N LEU A 12 -3.63 53.12 27.47
CA LEU A 12 -4.21 52.91 28.83
C LEU A 12 -5.22 51.75 28.81
N GLY A 13 -5.21 50.70 29.64
CA GLY A 13 -4.55 50.30 30.90
C GLY A 13 -5.53 49.30 31.57
N LEU A 14 -5.18 48.09 31.98
CA LEU A 14 -4.91 47.67 33.39
C LEU A 14 -4.86 46.13 33.44
N HIS A 15 -3.74 45.53 33.83
CA HIS A 15 -3.49 44.83 35.10
C HIS A 15 -4.44 43.67 35.50
N ARG A 16 -3.90 42.43 35.55
CA ARG A 16 -3.56 41.79 36.84
C ARG A 16 -2.65 40.57 36.67
N CYS A 17 -1.73 40.49 37.62
CA CYS A 17 -0.65 39.53 37.81
C CYS A 17 -0.98 38.65 39.03
N TRP A 18 -0.50 37.41 39.05
CA TRP A 18 0.03 36.65 40.21
C TRP A 18 0.10 35.15 39.86
N SER A 19 1.00 34.32 40.36
CA SER A 19 2.36 34.42 40.92
C SER A 19 2.73 32.98 41.30
N HIS A 20 3.98 32.59 41.07
CA HIS A 20 4.58 31.32 41.49
C HIS A 20 4.46 31.06 43.00
N LYS A 21 4.25 29.79 43.37
CA LYS A 21 4.81 29.21 44.61
C LYS A 21 5.23 27.75 44.39
N ARG A 22 6.53 27.49 44.57
CA ARG A 22 7.09 26.18 44.96
C ARG A 22 7.04 26.07 46.48
N LEU A 23 6.83 24.86 47.01
CA LEU A 23 7.36 24.41 48.31
C LEU A 23 7.30 22.87 48.39
N THR A 24 8.17 22.37 49.26
CA THR A 24 8.79 21.05 49.40
C THR A 24 7.93 19.91 49.99
N ALA A 25 8.43 18.68 49.79
CA ALA A 25 7.92 17.38 50.25
C ALA A 25 7.72 17.23 51.78
N PRO A 26 7.01 16.17 52.23
CA PRO A 26 7.76 15.00 52.74
C PRO A 26 7.12 13.59 52.57
N ARG A 27 8.02 12.59 52.58
CA ARG A 27 7.95 11.22 53.15
C ARG A 27 7.00 10.16 52.58
N CYS A 28 7.63 9.12 52.01
CA CYS A 28 7.12 7.75 51.82
C CYS A 28 6.74 7.07 53.17
N PRO A 29 5.88 6.05 53.11
CA PRO A 29 6.40 4.69 53.31
C PRO A 29 5.89 3.65 52.28
N LEU A 30 6.51 2.48 52.41
CA LEU A 30 6.62 1.31 51.53
C LEU A 30 5.33 0.49 51.25
N ILE A 31 5.35 -0.11 50.05
CA ILE A 31 4.87 -1.45 49.64
C ILE A 31 3.38 -1.77 49.80
N THR A 32 2.69 -1.91 48.66
CA THR A 32 2.04 -3.19 48.30
C THR A 32 1.95 -3.32 46.77
N LEU A 33 2.58 -4.37 46.24
CA LEU A 33 2.51 -4.78 44.85
C LEU A 33 1.08 -5.25 44.53
N ARG A 34 0.38 -4.61 43.58
CA ARG A 34 -0.78 -5.22 42.90
C ARG A 34 -0.66 -4.99 41.40
N SER A 35 -0.38 -6.09 40.72
CA SER A 35 -0.50 -6.26 39.28
C SER A 35 -1.91 -5.90 38.82
N PHE A 36 -2.02 -4.98 37.87
CA PHE A 36 -3.21 -4.81 37.05
C PHE A 36 -2.78 -4.81 35.59
N CYS A 37 -2.73 -6.00 35.01
CA CYS A 37 -2.91 -6.17 33.58
C CYS A 37 -4.34 -5.75 33.23
N SER A 38 -4.51 -4.84 32.28
CA SER A 38 -5.85 -4.56 31.73
C SER A 38 -5.76 -4.25 30.24
N GLY A 39 -6.28 -5.20 29.46
CA GLY A 39 -7.08 -4.92 28.28
C GLY A 39 -6.36 -4.59 26.98
N SER A 40 -5.59 -5.53 26.42
CA SER A 40 -5.39 -5.56 24.97
C SER A 40 -6.71 -6.02 24.31
N VAL A 41 -7.45 -5.08 23.72
CA VAL A 41 -8.56 -5.39 22.81
C VAL A 41 -7.94 -6.00 21.54
N PRO A 42 -8.25 -7.25 21.16
CA PRO A 42 -7.81 -7.76 19.88
C PRO A 42 -8.73 -7.19 18.79
N GLU A 43 -8.17 -6.41 17.87
CA GLU A 43 -8.79 -6.18 16.56
C GLU A 43 -8.89 -7.53 15.84
N THR A 44 -10.09 -8.11 15.85
CA THR A 44 -10.43 -9.30 15.06
C THR A 44 -10.49 -8.93 13.58
N SER A 45 -9.36 -9.00 12.89
CA SER A 45 -9.35 -9.30 11.46
C SER A 45 -9.64 -10.80 11.28
N PRO A 46 -10.40 -11.23 10.26
CA PRO A 46 -10.65 -12.65 10.03
C PRO A 46 -9.32 -13.32 9.68
N THR A 47 -8.76 -14.06 10.64
CA THR A 47 -7.64 -14.96 10.43
C THR A 47 -8.14 -16.15 9.63
N HIS A 48 -7.99 -16.10 8.31
CA HIS A 48 -7.81 -17.34 7.56
C HIS A 48 -6.56 -18.03 8.13
N ASN A 49 -6.69 -19.31 8.48
CA ASN A 49 -5.58 -20.13 8.98
C ASN A 49 -4.57 -20.40 7.85
N GLU A 50 -3.77 -19.38 7.51
CA GLU A 50 -2.72 -19.47 6.51
C GLU A 50 -1.47 -20.09 7.16
N SER A 51 -1.13 -21.31 6.76
CA SER A 51 0.11 -21.96 7.22
C SER A 51 1.28 -21.63 6.28
N PRO A 52 2.44 -21.20 6.82
CA PRO A 52 3.61 -20.91 5.99
C PRO A 52 4.26 -22.21 5.52
N LEU A 53 4.32 -22.41 4.20
CA LEU A 53 4.96 -23.57 3.58
C LEU A 53 6.47 -23.39 3.40
N GLN A 54 6.89 -22.18 3.03
CA GLN A 54 8.28 -21.87 2.73
C GLN A 54 8.54 -20.38 2.94
N ARG A 55 9.75 -20.03 3.37
CA ARG A 55 10.17 -18.65 3.56
C ARG A 55 11.58 -18.43 3.03
N TRP A 56 11.77 -17.34 2.29
CA TRP A 56 13.08 -16.81 1.91
C TRP A 56 13.38 -15.54 2.72
N SER A 57 14.65 -15.39 3.06
CA SER A 57 15.24 -14.17 3.63
C SER A 57 16.40 -13.78 2.73
N LEU A 58 16.28 -12.64 2.06
CA LEU A 58 17.23 -12.17 1.06
C LEU A 58 17.89 -10.88 1.52
N SER A 59 19.20 -10.75 1.29
CA SER A 59 19.88 -9.45 1.31
C SER A 59 19.69 -8.80 -0.06
N VAL A 60 19.10 -7.60 -0.09
CA VAL A 60 18.78 -6.87 -1.31
C VAL A 60 19.18 -5.41 -1.18
N SER A 61 19.23 -4.68 -2.29
CA SER A 61 19.40 -3.23 -2.25
C SER A 61 18.14 -2.53 -1.71
N PRO A 62 18.28 -1.43 -0.95
CA PRO A 62 17.17 -0.57 -0.52
C PRO A 62 16.30 -0.03 -1.66
N PHE A 63 16.88 0.07 -2.87
CA PHE A 63 16.22 0.53 -4.08
C PHE A 63 16.06 -0.59 -5.12
N THR A 64 15.78 -1.81 -4.64
CA THR A 64 15.60 -2.98 -5.51
C THR A 64 14.37 -2.86 -6.43
N THR A 65 14.38 -3.60 -7.53
CA THR A 65 13.22 -3.77 -8.40
C THR A 65 12.65 -5.17 -8.24
N VAL A 66 11.40 -5.27 -7.81
CA VAL A 66 10.68 -6.52 -7.70
C VAL A 66 10.00 -6.84 -9.02
N ARG A 67 10.29 -8.00 -9.59
CA ARG A 67 9.62 -8.55 -10.77
C ARG A 67 9.00 -9.89 -10.42
N ALA A 68 7.68 -9.99 -10.50
CA ALA A 68 6.96 -11.21 -10.22
C ALA A 68 6.12 -11.65 -11.43
N GLN A 69 6.29 -12.89 -11.88
CA GLN A 69 5.44 -13.52 -12.89
C GLN A 69 4.84 -14.80 -12.30
N LEU A 70 3.55 -14.78 -12.00
CA LEU A 70 2.93 -15.75 -11.10
C LEU A 70 1.59 -16.24 -11.65
N GLY A 71 1.31 -17.55 -11.56
CA GLY A 71 -0.02 -18.14 -11.77
C GLY A 71 -0.89 -18.15 -10.50
N CYS A 72 -0.42 -17.59 -9.39
CA CYS A 72 -1.08 -17.59 -8.09
C CYS A 72 -1.22 -16.19 -7.49
N SER A 73 -1.80 -16.08 -6.30
CA SER A 73 -2.03 -14.78 -5.66
C SER A 73 -0.74 -14.26 -5.00
N ILE A 74 -0.53 -12.94 -5.03
CA ILE A 74 0.58 -12.28 -4.35
C ILE A 74 0.11 -11.06 -3.56
N THR A 75 0.66 -10.88 -2.36
CA THR A 75 0.53 -9.67 -1.55
C THR A 75 1.90 -9.09 -1.27
N VAL A 76 2.12 -7.83 -1.67
CA VAL A 76 3.34 -7.07 -1.40
C VAL A 76 3.05 -5.99 -0.37
N HIS A 77 3.90 -5.90 0.64
CA HIS A 77 3.87 -4.83 1.63
C HIS A 77 5.28 -4.32 1.93
N PRO A 78 5.39 -3.09 2.46
CA PRO A 78 6.67 -2.58 2.89
C PRO A 78 7.21 -3.41 4.04
N LEU A 79 8.53 -3.56 4.05
CA LEU A 79 9.31 -3.96 5.20
C LEU A 79 9.12 -2.92 6.32
N ASP A 80 9.05 -3.36 7.56
CA ASP A 80 8.94 -2.45 8.71
C ASP A 80 10.25 -1.64 8.86
N PRO A 81 10.22 -0.31 8.68
CA PRO A 81 11.41 0.52 8.79
C PRO A 81 12.00 0.57 10.21
N HIS A 82 11.20 0.29 11.24
CA HIS A 82 11.71 0.30 12.62
C HIS A 82 12.53 -0.97 12.92
N ALA A 83 12.08 -2.11 12.40
CA ALA A 83 12.80 -3.37 12.52
C ALA A 83 13.99 -3.46 11.54
N TYR A 84 13.90 -2.82 10.37
CA TYR A 84 14.90 -2.88 9.30
C TYR A 84 15.18 -1.48 8.72
N PRO A 85 15.89 -0.60 9.45
CA PRO A 85 16.11 0.79 9.06
C PRO A 85 16.92 0.93 7.76
N GLU A 86 17.85 0.02 7.50
CA GLU A 86 18.68 0.02 6.28
C GLU A 86 17.90 -0.37 5.02
N ALA A 87 16.71 -0.97 5.17
CA ALA A 87 15.88 -1.47 4.07
C ALA A 87 16.63 -2.43 3.13
N ASP A 88 17.61 -3.18 3.63
CA ASP A 88 18.50 -4.08 2.87
C ASP A 88 18.03 -5.55 2.87
N ARG A 89 16.77 -5.79 3.25
CA ARG A 89 16.17 -7.12 3.35
C ARG A 89 14.89 -7.23 2.54
N ALA A 90 14.66 -8.42 2.01
CA ALA A 90 13.34 -8.82 1.51
C ALA A 90 12.97 -10.20 2.06
N PHE A 91 11.71 -10.34 2.47
CA PHE A 91 11.16 -11.62 2.90
C PHE A 91 10.09 -12.07 1.94
N ILE A 92 10.11 -13.34 1.57
CA ILE A 92 9.07 -13.95 0.75
C ILE A 92 8.57 -15.15 1.52
N THR A 93 7.27 -15.23 1.76
CA THR A 93 6.62 -16.33 2.46
C THR A 93 5.54 -16.90 1.57
N VAL A 94 5.52 -18.21 1.42
CA VAL A 94 4.46 -18.92 0.70
C VAL A 94 3.47 -19.43 1.71
N LEU A 95 2.21 -19.08 1.51
CA LEU A 95 1.08 -19.41 2.37
C LEU A 95 0.16 -20.36 1.60
N ARG A 96 -0.36 -21.39 2.29
CA ARG A 96 -1.38 -22.29 1.75
C ARG A 96 -2.73 -21.95 2.36
N SER A 97 -3.76 -21.92 1.52
CA SER A 97 -5.15 -21.99 1.96
C SER A 97 -5.45 -23.43 2.34
N ASP A 98 -5.91 -23.65 3.58
CA ASP A 98 -6.11 -24.97 4.20
C ASP A 98 -7.01 -25.89 3.35
N GLY A 99 -6.38 -26.78 2.57
CA GLY A 99 -7.00 -27.69 1.61
C GLY A 99 -5.94 -28.56 0.93
N ASP A 100 -5.97 -29.86 1.20
CA ASP A 100 -5.12 -30.94 0.68
C ASP A 100 -3.59 -30.87 0.89
N GLN A 101 -3.06 -31.93 1.50
CA GLN A 101 -1.67 -32.04 1.97
C GLN A 101 -0.66 -32.49 0.91
N ASN A 102 -1.02 -32.57 -0.38
CA ASN A 102 -0.15 -33.18 -1.38
C ASN A 102 -0.06 -32.35 -2.67
N VAL A 103 0.67 -31.23 -2.60
CA VAL A 103 1.09 -30.47 -3.79
C VAL A 103 2.54 -30.09 -3.62
N ALA A 104 3.38 -30.55 -4.55
CA ALA A 104 4.76 -30.15 -4.67
C ALA A 104 4.84 -28.64 -4.96
N LEU A 105 5.60 -27.90 -4.15
CA LEU A 105 6.00 -26.49 -4.39
C LEU A 105 6.93 -26.32 -5.62
N GLY A 106 6.88 -27.26 -6.56
CA GLY A 106 8.00 -27.61 -7.44
C GLY A 106 8.40 -26.57 -8.49
N GLN A 107 7.82 -25.36 -8.51
CA GLN A 107 8.12 -24.36 -9.54
C GLN A 107 8.15 -22.90 -9.06
N LEU A 108 8.20 -22.62 -7.75
CA LEU A 108 8.47 -21.25 -7.29
C LEU A 108 9.99 -20.99 -7.29
N GLN A 109 10.45 -20.10 -8.17
CA GLN A 109 11.84 -19.67 -8.21
C GLN A 109 11.95 -18.24 -7.71
N VAL A 110 12.91 -18.04 -6.81
CA VAL A 110 13.23 -16.74 -6.23
C VAL A 110 14.71 -16.49 -6.45
N HIS A 111 15.04 -15.42 -7.17
CA HIS A 111 16.40 -15.06 -7.49
C HIS A 111 16.61 -13.56 -7.36
N TYR A 112 17.68 -13.15 -6.68
CA TYR A 112 18.11 -11.76 -6.62
C TYR A 112 19.42 -11.57 -7.38
N ASP A 113 19.43 -10.66 -8.35
CA ASP A 113 20.64 -10.25 -9.06
C ASP A 113 21.17 -8.94 -8.46
N ASP A 114 22.34 -9.02 -7.83
CA ASP A 114 22.97 -7.87 -7.20
C ASP A 114 23.59 -6.88 -8.20
N ARG A 115 23.82 -7.24 -9.47
CA ARG A 115 24.31 -6.27 -10.46
C ARG A 115 23.20 -5.36 -10.95
N SER A 116 22.06 -5.95 -11.32
CA SER A 116 20.89 -5.21 -11.79
C SER A 116 19.99 -4.70 -10.67
N LYS A 117 20.21 -5.15 -9.43
CA LYS A 117 19.35 -4.90 -8.26
C LYS A 117 17.90 -5.34 -8.51
N VAL A 118 17.72 -6.49 -9.17
CA VAL A 118 16.42 -7.06 -9.50
C VAL A 118 16.16 -8.31 -8.68
N LEU A 119 15.03 -8.33 -7.97
CA LEU A 119 14.46 -9.50 -7.32
C LEU A 119 13.38 -10.11 -8.20
N MET A 120 13.67 -11.28 -8.76
CA MET A 120 12.79 -12.04 -9.63
C MET A 120 12.08 -13.15 -8.84
N ILE A 121 10.75 -13.24 -9.03
CA ILE A 121 9.88 -14.26 -8.45
C ILE A 121 9.08 -14.87 -9.60
N SER A 122 9.27 -16.15 -9.90
CA SER A 122 8.52 -16.83 -10.96
C SER A 122 7.81 -18.07 -10.44
N ALA A 123 6.56 -18.25 -10.86
CA ALA A 123 5.71 -19.34 -10.41
C ALA A 123 4.68 -19.72 -11.48
N GLU A 124 5.08 -20.51 -12.47
CA GLU A 124 4.25 -20.77 -13.66
C GLU A 124 3.12 -21.79 -13.43
N LYS A 125 3.37 -22.87 -12.67
CA LYS A 125 2.36 -23.92 -12.40
C LYS A 125 2.09 -24.09 -10.91
N VAL A 126 1.69 -23.01 -10.25
CA VAL A 126 1.28 -23.08 -8.84
C VAL A 126 -0.24 -23.14 -8.76
N ASN A 127 -0.77 -24.07 -7.97
CA ASN A 127 -2.20 -24.19 -7.72
C ASN A 127 -2.79 -22.88 -7.19
N SER A 128 -4.07 -22.64 -7.47
CA SER A 128 -4.80 -21.43 -7.06
C SER A 128 -4.82 -21.19 -5.55
N ASP A 129 -4.53 -22.22 -4.76
CA ASP A 129 -4.72 -22.25 -3.31
C ASP A 129 -3.49 -21.72 -2.55
N VAL A 130 -2.47 -21.28 -3.29
CA VAL A 130 -1.24 -20.72 -2.76
C VAL A 130 -1.25 -19.20 -2.89
N THR A 131 -0.85 -18.52 -1.81
CA THR A 131 -0.64 -17.08 -1.80
C THR A 131 0.80 -16.77 -1.41
N ILE A 132 1.47 -15.94 -2.19
CA ILE A 132 2.81 -15.43 -1.89
C ILE A 132 2.66 -14.11 -1.13
N LYS A 133 3.28 -14.02 0.03
CA LYS A 133 3.40 -12.79 0.80
C LYS A 133 4.83 -12.30 0.70
N MET A 134 5.01 -11.02 0.39
CA MET A 134 6.31 -10.39 0.24
C MET A 134 6.42 -9.11 1.05
N ASP A 135 7.52 -9.05 1.81
CA ASP A 135 7.94 -7.88 2.57
C ASP A 135 9.12 -7.30 1.80
N ALA A 136 8.91 -6.18 1.12
CA ALA A 136 9.90 -5.55 0.24
C ALA A 136 10.43 -4.24 0.84
N PRO A 137 11.67 -3.82 0.55
CA PRO A 137 12.13 -2.48 0.88
C PRO A 137 11.14 -1.43 0.39
N VAL A 138 10.80 -0.45 1.24
CA VAL A 138 9.71 0.53 1.00
C VAL A 138 9.81 1.20 -0.38
N LYS A 139 11.04 1.49 -0.82
CA LYS A 139 11.41 2.18 -2.06
C LYS A 139 11.52 1.29 -3.29
N SER A 140 11.13 0.02 -3.19
CA SER A 140 11.27 -0.93 -4.30
C SER A 140 10.31 -0.61 -5.45
N ASN A 141 10.80 -0.61 -6.69
CA ASN A 141 9.91 -0.61 -7.85
C ASN A 141 9.21 -1.96 -7.98
N ILE A 142 7.97 -1.96 -8.46
CA ILE A 142 7.11 -3.14 -8.46
C ILE A 142 6.63 -3.40 -9.88
N PHE A 143 6.89 -4.61 -10.37
CA PHE A 143 6.38 -5.13 -11.64
C PHE A 143 5.80 -6.51 -11.36
N ILE A 144 4.48 -6.63 -11.41
CA ILE A 144 3.79 -7.89 -11.13
C ILE A 144 2.91 -8.24 -12.32
N THR A 145 3.07 -9.45 -12.83
CA THR A 145 2.20 -10.05 -13.83
C THR A 145 1.60 -11.31 -13.22
N ALA A 146 0.28 -11.29 -13.01
CA ALA A 146 -0.47 -12.44 -12.53
C ALA A 146 -1.31 -13.06 -13.64
N GLU A 147 -1.06 -14.33 -13.91
CA GLU A 147 -1.75 -15.14 -14.91
C GLU A 147 -2.92 -15.89 -14.28
N GLY A 148 -3.88 -16.31 -15.12
CA GLY A 148 -5.10 -16.99 -14.68
C GLY A 148 -5.89 -16.16 -13.66
N LYS A 149 -6.25 -16.79 -12.53
CA LYS A 149 -7.07 -16.20 -11.46
C LYS A 149 -6.25 -15.60 -10.31
N GLY A 150 -4.93 -15.47 -10.46
CA GLY A 150 -4.04 -14.95 -9.41
C GLY A 150 -4.39 -13.50 -9.02
N ASN A 151 -4.68 -13.27 -7.74
CA ASN A 151 -4.98 -11.94 -7.23
C ASN A 151 -3.71 -11.20 -6.84
N VAL A 152 -3.63 -9.90 -7.12
CA VAL A 152 -2.49 -9.06 -6.75
C VAL A 152 -2.92 -8.04 -5.71
N GLN A 153 -2.20 -7.96 -4.60
CA GLN A 153 -2.37 -6.91 -3.61
C GLN A 153 -1.06 -6.17 -3.40
N VAL A 154 -1.08 -4.84 -3.49
CA VAL A 154 0.05 -3.99 -3.14
C VAL A 154 -0.42 -3.01 -2.09
N LYS A 155 0.27 -2.93 -0.95
CA LYS A 155 -0.18 -2.13 0.20
C LYS A 155 0.94 -1.24 0.70
N ARG A 156 0.67 0.05 0.89
CA ARG A 156 1.53 1.04 1.58
C ARG A 156 2.96 1.17 1.03
N MET A 157 3.17 0.84 -0.24
CA MET A 157 4.47 0.99 -0.90
C MET A 157 4.70 2.43 -1.34
N GLU A 158 5.97 2.85 -1.34
CA GLU A 158 6.40 4.16 -1.82
C GLU A 158 7.51 4.03 -2.85
N CYS A 159 7.21 4.05 -4.15
CA CYS A 159 8.18 3.70 -5.19
C CYS A 159 8.21 4.73 -6.34
N ASN A 160 9.04 4.50 -7.36
CA ASN A 160 8.98 5.32 -8.58
C ASN A 160 7.98 4.73 -9.57
N ILE A 161 7.96 3.39 -9.71
CA ILE A 161 7.08 2.68 -10.63
C ILE A 161 6.38 1.54 -9.89
N CYS A 162 5.05 1.51 -9.99
CA CYS A 162 4.21 0.39 -9.60
C CYS A 162 3.39 -0.04 -10.82
N LYS A 163 3.76 -1.18 -11.42
CA LYS A 163 3.09 -1.77 -12.56
C LYS A 163 2.51 -3.13 -12.20
N VAL A 164 1.22 -3.29 -12.41
CA VAL A 164 0.50 -4.54 -12.14
C VAL A 164 -0.32 -4.93 -13.37
N GLN A 165 -0.18 -6.18 -13.80
CA GLN A 165 -0.98 -6.78 -14.86
C GLN A 165 -1.66 -8.04 -14.32
N THR A 166 -2.97 -8.17 -14.53
CA THR A 166 -3.73 -9.36 -14.15
C THR A 166 -4.55 -9.87 -15.33
N GLN A 167 -4.63 -11.20 -15.48
CA GLN A 167 -5.40 -11.81 -16.57
C GLN A 167 -6.89 -11.94 -16.22
N GLN A 168 -7.24 -12.63 -15.14
CA GLN A 168 -8.62 -12.75 -14.63
C GLN A 168 -8.75 -12.45 -13.14
N GLY A 169 -7.63 -12.41 -12.41
CA GLY A 169 -7.60 -12.12 -10.98
C GLY A 169 -7.80 -10.64 -10.66
N ASN A 170 -8.18 -10.38 -9.41
CA ASN A 170 -8.41 -9.03 -8.92
C ASN A 170 -7.10 -8.33 -8.54
N CYS A 171 -7.07 -7.02 -8.69
CA CYS A 171 -5.99 -6.16 -8.24
C CYS A 171 -6.47 -5.25 -7.10
N LEU A 172 -5.78 -5.25 -5.97
CA LEU A 172 -6.03 -4.34 -4.85
C LEU A 172 -4.80 -3.47 -4.60
N LEU A 173 -4.96 -2.17 -4.77
CA LEU A 173 -3.97 -1.17 -4.38
C LEU A 173 -4.44 -0.46 -3.11
N HIS A 174 -3.63 -0.47 -2.06
CA HIS A 174 -3.97 0.17 -0.80
C HIS A 174 -2.94 1.24 -0.43
N SER A 175 -3.32 2.51 -0.49
CA SER A 175 -2.50 3.65 -0.05
C SER A 175 -1.10 3.67 -0.68
N ILE A 176 -1.04 3.58 -2.00
CA ILE A 176 0.21 3.55 -2.77
C ILE A 176 0.67 4.98 -3.05
N LYS A 177 1.97 5.22 -2.86
CA LYS A 177 2.63 6.45 -3.31
C LYS A 177 3.63 6.07 -4.38
N SER A 178 3.45 6.56 -5.59
CA SER A 178 4.40 6.31 -6.66
C SER A 178 4.56 7.54 -7.53
N HIS A 179 5.64 7.64 -8.30
CA HIS A 179 5.67 8.60 -9.40
C HIS A 179 4.75 8.14 -10.53
N GLN A 180 4.77 6.85 -10.85
CA GLN A 180 3.93 6.21 -11.87
C GLN A 180 3.23 4.97 -11.30
N VAL A 181 1.91 4.88 -11.52
CA VAL A 181 1.08 3.70 -11.19
C VAL A 181 0.38 3.24 -12.45
N GLU A 182 0.63 2.01 -12.87
CA GLU A 182 0.01 1.40 -14.04
C GLU A 182 -0.66 0.08 -13.64
N VAL A 183 -1.97 -0.03 -13.86
CA VAL A 183 -2.73 -1.26 -13.63
C VAL A 183 -3.47 -1.63 -14.90
N GLN A 184 -3.23 -2.85 -15.40
CA GLN A 184 -3.97 -3.41 -16.52
C GLN A 184 -4.59 -4.73 -16.10
N ALA A 185 -5.91 -4.79 -16.04
CA ALA A 185 -6.65 -6.00 -15.77
C ALA A 185 -7.39 -6.44 -17.04
N HIS A 186 -7.01 -7.56 -17.64
CA HIS A 186 -7.72 -8.11 -18.80
C HIS A 186 -9.08 -8.71 -18.42
N GLY A 187 -9.23 -9.04 -17.14
CA GLY A 187 -10.42 -9.54 -16.48
C GLY A 187 -10.23 -9.37 -14.96
N GLY A 188 -11.30 -9.57 -14.19
CA GLY A 188 -11.30 -9.27 -12.76
C GLY A 188 -11.47 -7.78 -12.46
N HIS A 189 -11.36 -7.42 -11.18
CA HIS A 189 -11.66 -6.08 -10.70
C HIS A 189 -10.42 -5.37 -10.16
N VAL A 190 -10.35 -4.05 -10.33
CA VAL A 190 -9.32 -3.19 -9.75
C VAL A 190 -9.95 -2.38 -8.61
N THR A 191 -9.43 -2.56 -7.41
CA THR A 191 -9.89 -1.85 -6.21
C THR A 191 -8.78 -0.98 -5.64
N GLY A 192 -9.03 0.32 -5.58
CA GLY A 192 -8.15 1.29 -4.94
C GLY A 192 -8.69 1.71 -3.57
N VAL A 193 -8.04 1.27 -2.50
CA VAL A 193 -8.35 1.64 -1.12
C VAL A 193 -7.38 2.73 -0.64
N GLY A 194 -7.89 3.69 0.12
CA GLY A 194 -7.09 4.83 0.57
C GLY A 194 -6.80 5.82 -0.57
N THR A 195 -5.58 6.35 -0.60
CA THR A 195 -5.13 7.30 -1.63
C THR A 195 -4.10 6.64 -2.53
N ILE A 196 -4.32 6.64 -3.83
CA ILE A 196 -3.29 6.33 -4.82
C ILE A 196 -2.69 7.65 -5.28
N HIS A 197 -1.41 7.85 -4.97
CA HIS A 197 -0.66 9.05 -5.31
C HIS A 197 0.30 8.79 -6.47
N GLY A 198 0.33 9.70 -7.46
CA GLY A 198 1.21 9.62 -8.63
C GLY A 198 0.52 9.91 -9.96
N ASN A 199 1.22 9.62 -11.06
CA ASN A 199 0.63 9.56 -12.39
C ASN A 199 -0.01 8.19 -12.58
N VAL A 200 -1.34 8.15 -12.61
CA VAL A 200 -2.10 6.91 -12.56
C VAL A 200 -2.66 6.58 -13.94
N ASN A 201 -2.47 5.33 -14.36
CA ASN A 201 -3.13 4.73 -15.50
C ASN A 201 -3.74 3.38 -15.08
N ILE A 202 -5.06 3.32 -14.96
CA ILE A 202 -5.79 2.11 -14.59
C ILE A 202 -6.72 1.75 -15.74
N SER A 203 -6.65 0.52 -16.23
CA SER A 203 -7.56 0.03 -17.26
C SER A 203 -8.07 -1.37 -16.93
N THR A 204 -9.36 -1.60 -17.14
CA THR A 204 -9.95 -2.95 -17.16
C THR A 204 -10.54 -3.25 -18.54
N ARG A 205 -10.45 -4.52 -18.96
CA ARG A 205 -11.14 -5.04 -20.15
C ARG A 205 -12.30 -5.95 -19.76
N GLY A 206 -13.13 -6.30 -20.74
CA GLY A 206 -14.33 -7.09 -20.55
C GLY A 206 -15.29 -6.45 -19.55
N HIS A 207 -15.79 -7.26 -18.61
CA HIS A 207 -16.71 -6.80 -17.55
C HIS A 207 -16.00 -6.42 -16.23
N GLY A 208 -14.68 -6.16 -16.29
CA GLY A 208 -13.91 -5.78 -15.11
C GLY A 208 -14.35 -4.44 -14.51
N VAL A 209 -14.40 -4.36 -13.19
CA VAL A 209 -14.88 -3.19 -12.43
C VAL A 209 -13.68 -2.44 -11.89
N VAL A 210 -13.72 -1.11 -11.96
CA VAL A 210 -12.76 -0.24 -11.28
C VAL A 210 -13.48 0.48 -10.16
N ASN A 211 -13.00 0.33 -8.92
CA ASN A 211 -13.53 1.04 -7.77
C ASN A 211 -12.40 1.66 -6.96
N VAL A 212 -12.24 2.98 -7.06
CA VAL A 212 -11.14 3.71 -6.43
C VAL A 212 -11.67 4.80 -5.50
N LYS A 213 -11.13 4.84 -4.28
CA LYS A 213 -11.53 5.82 -3.27
C LYS A 213 -10.96 7.21 -3.55
N LYS A 214 -9.65 7.35 -3.73
CA LYS A 214 -9.02 8.65 -3.94
C LYS A 214 -7.80 8.54 -4.86
N LEU A 215 -7.75 9.40 -5.88
CA LEU A 215 -6.61 9.60 -6.77
C LEU A 215 -6.02 10.99 -6.55
N GLN A 216 -4.69 11.10 -6.50
CA GLN A 216 -4.02 12.40 -6.29
C GLN A 216 -2.67 12.48 -7.00
N GLY A 217 -2.42 13.50 -7.81
CA GLY A 217 -1.20 13.59 -8.61
C GLY A 217 -1.36 14.51 -9.81
N THR A 218 -0.51 14.38 -10.83
CA THR A 218 -0.58 15.27 -12.01
C THR A 218 -1.57 14.76 -13.04
N THR A 219 -1.45 13.48 -13.45
CA THR A 219 -2.30 12.90 -14.50
C THR A 219 -3.03 11.65 -14.03
N MET A 220 -4.34 11.57 -14.28
CA MET A 220 -5.19 10.44 -13.89
C MET A 220 -5.95 9.87 -15.09
N ASN A 221 -5.55 8.70 -15.56
CA ASN A 221 -6.24 7.97 -16.62
C ASN A 221 -6.89 6.73 -16.03
N VAL A 222 -8.22 6.64 -16.12
CA VAL A 222 -8.97 5.48 -15.64
C VAL A 222 -9.96 5.05 -16.71
N SER A 223 -9.89 3.80 -17.14
CA SER A 223 -10.81 3.27 -18.14
C SER A 223 -11.35 1.89 -17.83
N THR A 224 -12.57 1.63 -18.31
CA THR A 224 -13.16 0.28 -18.34
C THR A 224 -13.76 0.01 -19.71
N GLU A 225 -13.92 -1.25 -20.09
CA GLU A 225 -14.61 -1.59 -21.33
C GLU A 225 -16.13 -1.64 -21.12
N HIS A 226 -16.62 -2.67 -20.42
CA HIS A 226 -18.06 -2.87 -20.17
C HIS A 226 -18.44 -2.81 -18.68
N GLY A 227 -17.46 -2.85 -17.77
CA GLY A 227 -17.71 -2.87 -16.32
C GLY A 227 -17.88 -1.49 -15.70
N LEU A 228 -18.41 -1.47 -14.46
CA LEU A 228 -18.57 -0.26 -13.66
C LEU A 228 -17.22 0.42 -13.39
N LEU A 229 -17.18 1.73 -13.59
CA LEU A 229 -16.07 2.59 -13.22
C LEU A 229 -16.54 3.54 -12.13
N LYS A 230 -16.00 3.41 -10.92
CA LYS A 230 -16.32 4.26 -9.79
C LYS A 230 -15.06 4.90 -9.22
N VAL A 231 -15.00 6.24 -9.20
CA VAL A 231 -13.93 6.99 -8.52
C VAL A 231 -14.56 8.01 -7.59
N ARG A 232 -14.33 7.91 -6.28
CA ARG A 232 -14.98 8.80 -5.30
C ARG A 232 -14.35 10.19 -5.24
N ALA A 233 -13.05 10.31 -5.44
CA ALA A 233 -12.35 11.60 -5.42
C ALA A 233 -11.13 11.60 -6.33
N ILE A 234 -10.96 12.65 -7.12
CA ILE A 234 -9.79 12.91 -7.97
C ILE A 234 -9.27 14.31 -7.64
N TYR A 235 -7.97 14.42 -7.38
CA TYR A 235 -7.24 15.67 -7.20
C TYR A 235 -6.08 15.68 -8.18
N ALA A 236 -6.28 16.26 -9.36
CA ALA A 236 -5.26 16.21 -10.41
C ALA A 236 -5.31 17.39 -11.38
N GLU A 237 -4.16 17.72 -11.97
CA GLU A 237 -4.08 18.75 -13.02
C GLU A 237 -4.81 18.31 -14.30
N SER A 238 -4.75 17.02 -14.61
CA SER A 238 -5.45 16.43 -15.75
C SER A 238 -6.00 15.06 -15.39
N SER A 239 -7.24 14.78 -15.81
CA SER A 239 -7.86 13.48 -15.68
C SER A 239 -8.66 13.09 -16.91
N CYS A 240 -8.50 11.85 -17.36
CA CYS A 240 -9.32 11.20 -18.37
C CYS A 240 -10.00 9.99 -17.73
N VAL A 241 -11.33 10.00 -17.69
CA VAL A 241 -12.12 8.86 -17.21
C VAL A 241 -13.06 8.43 -18.32
N SER A 242 -13.00 7.17 -18.73
CA SER A 242 -13.78 6.67 -19.86
C SER A 242 -14.30 5.25 -19.64
N SER A 243 -15.45 4.95 -20.22
CA SER A 243 -15.95 3.58 -20.33
C SER A 243 -16.57 3.38 -21.71
N SER A 244 -16.35 2.23 -22.36
CA SER A 244 -16.91 1.97 -23.70
C SER A 244 -18.43 1.76 -23.64
N SER A 245 -18.91 0.99 -22.67
CA SER A 245 -20.35 0.77 -22.45
C SER A 245 -20.75 0.62 -20.99
N GLY A 246 -19.79 0.70 -20.06
CA GLY A 246 -20.04 0.56 -18.62
C GLY A 246 -20.53 1.87 -17.98
N ARG A 247 -21.14 1.74 -16.80
CA ARG A 247 -21.56 2.90 -16.01
C ARG A 247 -20.33 3.59 -15.40
N VAL A 248 -20.29 4.92 -15.47
CA VAL A 248 -19.26 5.74 -14.84
C VAL A 248 -19.88 6.52 -13.67
N GLU A 249 -19.30 6.39 -12.48
CA GLU A 249 -19.68 7.09 -11.25
C GLU A 249 -18.49 7.89 -10.71
N LEU A 250 -18.55 9.21 -10.85
CA LEU A 250 -17.55 10.13 -10.32
C LEU A 250 -18.12 10.87 -9.10
N GLY A 251 -17.31 10.95 -8.05
CA GLY A 251 -17.58 11.80 -6.90
C GLY A 251 -16.97 13.19 -7.10
N HIS A 252 -16.07 13.59 -6.19
CA HIS A 252 -15.41 14.88 -6.26
C HIS A 252 -14.27 14.87 -7.28
N VAL A 253 -14.21 15.88 -8.15
CA VAL A 253 -13.12 16.06 -9.11
C VAL A 253 -12.63 17.49 -8.97
N HIS A 254 -11.35 17.64 -8.65
CA HIS A 254 -10.67 18.91 -8.40
C HIS A 254 -9.38 18.99 -9.22
#